data_AF-A7RS59-F1
#
_entry.id   AF-A7RS59-F1
#
_cell.length_a   1.000
_cell.length_b   1.000
_cell.length_c   1.000
_cell.angle_alpha   90.00
_cell.angle_beta   90.00
_cell.angle_gamma   90.00
#
_symmetry.space_group_name_H-M   'P 1'
#
loop_
_entity.id
_entity.type
_entity.pdbx_description
1 polymer ?
#
loop_
_entity_poly.entity_id
_entity_poly.type
_entity_poly.pdbx_seq_one_letter_code
_entity_poly.pdbx_strand_id
1 'polypeptide(L)'
;GVESDFHSRACSGCFRIIEGGCHCEVRSGCYRIIEGGCHCEVRSGCYRIIEGGCHCEVRSGCYRIIEGGCHCEVRSGCYRIIEGGCHCEVRSGCYRIIEGGCHCEVRSGCYRIFKGGCHCEVRSGCHPGVTGGCHCEVRSGCYRIIEGGCHCEVRSGCYRIIKGGCHCEVRSGCYRIFEGGCHCEVGSCSGCYRIIEGGCHCEVRSGCYRIIEGGCHCEVRSGCYRIIEGGCHCEVRSGCYRIIEGGCHCEVRSGCYRIIEGGCHCEVRSGCYRIIEGGCHCEVRSGCYRIIEGGCHCEVRSGCYRIIEGGCHCEVRSGCYRIIEGGCHCEVRSGCYRCIRDVA
;
A
#
# COMPACT_ATOMS: atom_id res chain seq x y z
N GLY A 1 58.88 -2.47 10.83
CA GLY A 1 57.51 -2.87 10.49
C GLY A 1 57.56 -3.95 9.44
N VAL A 2 56.97 -5.10 9.73
CA VAL A 2 56.32 -6.01 8.78
C VAL A 2 55.31 -6.79 9.63
N GLU A 3 54.05 -6.82 9.20
CA GLU A 3 52.87 -7.29 9.92
C GLU A 3 52.98 -8.76 10.38
N SER A 4 52.78 -9.01 11.68
CA SER A 4 52.51 -10.34 12.19
C SER A 4 51.05 -10.70 11.86
N ASP A 5 50.86 -11.35 10.71
CA ASP A 5 49.59 -11.94 10.31
C ASP A 5 49.18 -13.07 11.27
N PHE A 6 48.52 -12.72 12.37
CA PHE A 6 47.94 -13.67 13.32
C PHE A 6 46.77 -14.42 12.67
N HIS A 7 47.06 -15.61 12.16
CA HIS A 7 46.07 -16.54 11.61
C HIS A 7 45.62 -17.54 12.68
N SER A 8 44.35 -17.50 13.08
CA SER A 8 43.76 -18.50 13.96
C SER A 8 42.96 -19.53 13.14
N ARG A 9 43.36 -20.81 13.22
CA ARG A 9 42.65 -21.93 12.56
C ARG A 9 42.12 -22.88 13.62
N ALA A 10 40.79 -23.00 13.73
CA ALA A 10 40.15 -23.89 14.70
C ALA A 10 39.47 -25.09 14.01
N CYS A 11 40.03 -26.28 14.19
CA CYS A 11 39.39 -27.55 13.80
C CYS A 11 38.45 -28.08 14.91
N SER A 12 37.40 -28.78 14.46
CA SER A 12 36.31 -29.48 15.18
C SER A 12 36.36 -29.60 16.71
N GLY A 13 35.24 -29.24 17.36
CA GLY A 13 34.97 -29.41 18.79
C GLY A 13 33.53 -29.02 19.15
N CYS A 14 33.02 -29.49 20.30
CA CYS A 14 31.62 -29.28 20.71
C CYS A 14 31.35 -27.86 21.21
N PHE A 15 32.27 -27.25 21.97
CA PHE A 15 32.19 -25.87 22.48
C PHE A 15 33.55 -25.19 22.32
N ARG A 16 33.59 -23.96 21.80
CA ARG A 16 34.84 -23.18 21.70
C ARG A 16 34.58 -21.68 21.62
N ILE A 17 35.35 -20.90 22.38
CA ILE A 17 35.48 -19.44 22.23
C ILE A 17 36.75 -19.18 21.41
N ILE A 18 36.66 -18.28 20.43
CA ILE A 18 37.78 -17.86 19.58
C ILE A 18 37.91 -16.35 19.70
N GLU A 19 38.97 -15.91 20.38
CA GLU A 19 39.40 -14.50 20.41
C GLU A 19 40.17 -14.20 19.10
N GLY A 20 39.83 -13.10 18.44
CA GLY A 20 40.17 -12.82 17.04
C GLY A 20 41.64 -12.51 16.72
N GLY A 21 42.00 -12.68 15.44
CA GLY A 21 43.23 -12.20 14.78
C GLY A 21 42.89 -11.59 13.41
N CYS A 22 43.87 -11.23 12.56
CA CYS A 22 43.57 -10.62 11.25
C CYS A 22 42.71 -11.54 10.36
N HIS A 23 42.92 -12.85 10.46
CA HIS A 23 42.15 -13.88 9.73
C HIS A 23 41.77 -15.07 10.64
N CYS A 24 40.48 -15.39 10.68
CA CYS A 24 39.91 -16.50 11.46
C CYS A 24 39.16 -17.49 10.54
N GLU A 25 39.60 -18.75 10.45
CA GLU A 25 38.90 -19.81 9.68
C GLU A 25 38.39 -20.93 10.61
N VAL A 26 37.09 -21.21 10.48
CA VAL A 26 36.35 -22.09 11.38
C VAL A 26 35.55 -23.13 10.56
N ARG A 27 36.04 -24.38 10.51
CA ARG A 27 35.50 -25.42 9.61
C ARG A 27 34.16 -26.04 10.08
N SER A 28 34.07 -26.54 11.31
CA SER A 28 32.85 -27.22 11.82
C SER A 28 32.80 -27.29 13.35
N GLY A 29 31.64 -27.15 13.99
CA GLY A 29 31.47 -27.36 15.44
C GLY A 29 30.05 -27.12 15.96
N CYS A 30 29.70 -27.61 17.15
CA CYS A 30 28.32 -27.54 17.66
C CYS A 30 27.96 -26.16 18.24
N TYR A 31 28.81 -25.59 19.09
CA TYR A 31 28.60 -24.29 19.74
C TYR A 31 29.88 -23.45 19.65
N ARG A 32 29.81 -22.24 19.08
CA ARG A 32 30.98 -21.35 18.94
C ARG A 32 30.64 -19.89 19.17
N ILE A 33 31.54 -19.20 19.87
CA ILE A 33 31.57 -17.74 20.01
C ILE A 33 32.86 -17.25 19.34
N ILE A 34 32.76 -16.28 18.43
CA ILE A 34 33.89 -15.66 17.76
C ILE A 34 33.85 -14.17 18.09
N GLU A 35 34.90 -13.66 18.71
CA GLU A 35 35.01 -12.26 19.12
C GLU A 35 36.12 -11.59 18.29
N GLY A 36 35.74 -10.70 17.37
CA GLY A 36 36.65 -9.87 16.58
C GLY A 36 37.32 -10.53 15.36
N GLY A 37 38.20 -9.75 14.71
CA GLY A 37 39.02 -10.13 13.55
C GLY A 37 38.64 -9.43 12.24
N CYS A 38 39.60 -9.13 11.35
CA CYS A 38 39.30 -8.40 10.11
C CYS A 38 38.50 -9.26 9.12
N HIS A 39 38.83 -10.55 9.01
CA HIS A 39 38.17 -11.51 8.13
C HIS A 39 37.84 -12.83 8.84
N CYS A 40 36.55 -13.18 8.89
CA CYS A 40 36.05 -14.39 9.53
C CYS A 40 35.30 -15.28 8.53
N GLU A 41 35.79 -16.50 8.26
CA GLU A 41 35.10 -17.52 7.44
C GLU A 41 34.65 -18.70 8.32
N VAL A 42 33.35 -19.01 8.28
CA VAL A 42 32.76 -20.08 9.08
C VAL A 42 31.93 -21.03 8.21
N ARG A 43 32.40 -22.27 8.03
CA ARG A 43 31.77 -23.22 7.08
C ARG A 43 30.51 -23.89 7.61
N SER A 44 30.56 -24.65 8.72
CA SER A 44 29.40 -25.42 9.22
C SER A 44 29.33 -25.58 10.76
N GLY A 45 28.18 -26.02 11.30
CA GLY A 45 27.92 -26.03 12.75
C GLY A 45 26.55 -25.53 13.22
N CYS A 46 26.13 -25.90 14.45
CA CYS A 46 24.74 -25.79 14.90
C CYS A 46 24.37 -24.43 15.52
N TYR A 47 25.14 -23.92 16.48
CA TYR A 47 24.90 -22.67 17.21
C TYR A 47 26.12 -21.77 17.16
N ARG A 48 25.95 -20.51 16.72
CA ARG A 48 27.05 -19.55 16.60
C ARG A 48 26.67 -18.14 16.99
N ILE A 49 27.60 -17.48 17.68
CA ILE A 49 27.60 -16.04 17.94
C ILE A 49 28.89 -15.48 17.34
N ILE A 50 28.78 -14.42 16.53
CA ILE A 50 29.91 -13.69 15.95
C ILE A 50 29.76 -12.24 16.35
N GLU A 51 30.73 -11.71 17.08
CA GLU A 51 30.76 -10.33 17.54
C GLU A 51 31.90 -9.60 16.81
N GLY A 52 31.52 -8.66 15.94
CA GLY A 52 32.43 -7.78 15.21
C GLY A 52 33.06 -8.36 13.93
N GLY A 53 34.03 -7.60 13.41
CA GLY A 53 34.86 -7.92 12.25
C GLY A 53 34.49 -7.23 10.95
N CYS A 54 35.46 -6.93 10.08
CA CYS A 54 35.20 -6.14 8.87
C CYS A 54 34.44 -6.96 7.80
N HIS A 55 34.79 -8.24 7.64
CA HIS A 55 34.19 -9.15 6.68
C HIS A 55 33.88 -10.52 7.30
N CYS A 56 32.61 -10.90 7.31
CA CYS A 56 32.12 -12.16 7.87
C CYS A 56 31.38 -13.00 6.82
N GLU A 57 31.90 -14.19 6.48
CA GLU A 57 31.22 -15.18 5.61
C GLU A 57 30.80 -16.41 6.41
N VAL A 58 29.50 -16.74 6.40
CA VAL A 58 28.97 -17.91 7.11
C VAL A 58 28.14 -18.82 6.20
N ARG A 59 28.68 -20.01 5.87
CA ARG A 59 28.09 -20.90 4.84
C ARG A 59 26.83 -21.65 5.29
N SER A 60 26.86 -22.54 6.31
CA SER A 60 25.68 -23.34 6.75
C SER A 60 25.56 -23.56 8.28
N GLY A 61 24.36 -23.60 8.85
CA GLY A 61 24.16 -23.79 10.30
C GLY A 61 22.76 -23.46 10.83
N CYS A 62 22.38 -24.00 11.99
CA CYS A 62 20.98 -23.97 12.45
C CYS A 62 20.57 -22.65 13.11
N TYR A 63 21.36 -22.15 14.08
CA TYR A 63 21.10 -20.96 14.88
C TYR A 63 22.31 -20.02 14.85
N ARG A 64 22.07 -18.73 14.54
CA ARG A 64 23.15 -17.76 14.35
C ARG A 64 22.75 -16.37 14.85
N ILE A 65 23.67 -15.75 15.55
CA ILE A 65 23.65 -14.34 15.93
C ILE A 65 24.94 -13.71 15.37
N ILE A 66 24.80 -12.60 14.64
CA ILE A 66 25.92 -11.81 14.14
C ILE A 66 25.69 -10.38 14.61
N GLU A 67 26.62 -9.85 15.39
CA GLU A 67 26.57 -8.49 15.91
C GLU A 67 27.71 -7.67 15.28
N GLY A 68 27.34 -6.66 14.49
CA GLY A 68 28.27 -5.73 13.85
C GLY A 68 28.89 -6.21 12.53
N GLY A 69 29.91 -5.46 12.12
CA GLY A 69 30.77 -5.72 10.96
C GLY A 69 30.40 -4.99 9.67
N CYS A 70 31.38 -4.64 8.83
CA CYS A 70 31.12 -3.82 7.64
C CYS A 70 30.39 -4.62 6.54
N HIS A 71 30.77 -5.88 6.34
CA HIS A 71 30.22 -6.76 5.31
C HIS A 71 29.93 -8.17 5.83
N CYS A 72 28.66 -8.59 5.78
CA CYS A 72 28.21 -9.89 6.27
C CYS A 72 27.49 -10.68 5.15
N GLU A 73 28.05 -11.83 4.74
CA GLU A 73 27.39 -12.78 3.82
C GLU A 73 26.99 -14.06 4.55
N VAL A 74 25.69 -14.41 4.46
CA VAL A 74 25.15 -15.60 5.12
C VAL A 74 24.36 -16.47 4.14
N ARG A 75 24.90 -17.64 3.78
CA ARG A 75 24.31 -18.50 2.74
C ARG A 75 23.09 -19.29 3.20
N SER A 76 23.20 -20.23 4.15
CA SER A 76 22.10 -21.15 4.54
C SER A 76 22.02 -21.45 6.05
N GLY A 77 20.82 -21.86 6.51
CA GLY A 77 20.50 -21.96 7.95
C GLY A 77 19.08 -21.57 8.39
N CYS A 78 18.63 -22.10 9.52
CA CYS A 78 17.23 -22.10 9.95
C CYS A 78 16.80 -20.82 10.68
N TYR A 79 17.57 -20.38 11.68
CA TYR A 79 17.29 -19.22 12.54
C TYR A 79 18.46 -18.25 12.54
N ARG A 80 18.19 -16.97 12.29
CA ARG A 80 19.22 -15.94 12.22
C ARG A 80 18.78 -14.60 12.79
N ILE A 81 19.70 -13.99 13.53
CA ILE A 81 19.63 -12.61 13.98
C ILE A 81 20.91 -11.94 13.47
N ILE A 82 20.78 -10.80 12.80
CA ILE A 82 21.89 -9.95 12.40
C ILE A 82 21.59 -8.56 12.95
N GLU A 83 22.49 -8.03 13.77
CA GLU A 83 22.37 -6.72 14.38
C GLU A 83 23.50 -5.83 13.85
N GLY A 84 23.15 -4.77 13.13
CA GLY A 84 24.08 -3.80 12.57
C GLY A 84 24.75 -4.20 11.24
N GLY A 85 25.79 -3.45 10.90
CA GLY A 85 26.66 -3.64 9.75
C GLY A 85 26.29 -2.87 8.48
N CYS A 86 27.27 -2.48 7.67
CA CYS A 86 27.00 -1.58 6.52
C CYS A 86 26.30 -2.33 5.37
N HIS A 87 26.71 -3.57 5.09
CA HIS A 87 26.20 -4.40 4.00
C HIS A 87 25.93 -5.83 4.44
N CYS A 88 24.67 -6.27 4.36
CA CYS A 88 24.24 -7.61 4.76
C CYS A 88 23.55 -8.35 3.60
N GLU A 89 24.11 -9.48 3.15
CA GLU A 89 23.48 -10.38 2.16
C GLU A 89 23.09 -11.71 2.81
N VAL A 90 21.82 -12.10 2.67
CA VAL A 90 21.29 -13.35 3.22
C VAL A 90 20.57 -14.17 2.15
N ARG A 91 21.11 -15.34 1.78
CA ARG A 91 20.58 -16.13 0.64
C ARG A 91 19.34 -16.97 0.97
N SER A 92 19.41 -18.05 1.75
CA SER A 92 18.27 -18.95 2.05
C SER A 92 18.09 -19.22 3.56
N GLY A 93 16.88 -19.48 4.08
CA GLY A 93 16.66 -19.73 5.53
C GLY A 93 15.24 -19.52 6.04
N CYS A 94 14.84 -20.17 7.14
CA CYS A 94 13.44 -20.23 7.56
C CYS A 94 12.97 -18.99 8.34
N TYR A 95 13.72 -18.56 9.36
CA TYR A 95 13.41 -17.45 10.26
C TYR A 95 14.57 -16.47 10.35
N ARG A 96 14.29 -15.19 10.14
CA ARG A 96 15.32 -14.15 10.10
C ARG A 96 14.85 -12.84 10.70
N ILE A 97 15.74 -12.24 11.47
CA ILE A 97 15.62 -10.88 11.98
C ILE A 97 16.91 -10.15 11.55
N ILE A 98 16.77 -8.99 10.91
CA ILE A 98 17.88 -8.08 10.64
C ILE A 98 17.52 -6.73 11.24
N GLU A 99 18.35 -6.24 12.14
CA GLU A 99 18.17 -4.95 12.80
C GLU A 99 19.33 -4.02 12.38
N GLY A 100 19.00 -2.91 11.75
CA GLY A 100 19.96 -1.90 11.30
C GLY A 100 20.63 -2.19 9.94
N GLY A 101 21.67 -1.39 9.68
CA GLY A 101 22.55 -1.48 8.52
C GLY A 101 22.16 -0.64 7.31
N CYS A 102 23.14 -0.20 6.51
CA CYS A 102 22.87 0.71 5.39
C CYS A 102 22.20 0.01 4.21
N HIS A 103 22.63 -1.22 3.89
CA HIS A 103 22.15 -2.00 2.75
C HIS A 103 21.92 -3.48 3.12
N CYS A 104 20.68 -3.94 3.03
CA CYS A 104 20.28 -5.30 3.35
C CYS A 104 19.58 -5.98 2.16
N GLU A 105 20.15 -7.08 1.64
CA GLU A 105 19.54 -7.91 0.60
C GLU A 105 19.21 -9.31 1.14
N VAL A 106 17.95 -9.74 0.96
CA VAL A 106 17.53 -11.09 1.34
C VAL A 106 16.75 -11.79 0.25
N ARG A 107 17.29 -12.93 -0.19
CA ARG A 107 16.74 -13.68 -1.34
C ARG A 107 15.52 -14.53 -0.97
N SER A 108 15.67 -15.66 -0.28
CA SER A 108 14.60 -16.67 -0.07
C SER A 108 14.47 -17.18 1.37
N GLY A 109 13.28 -17.67 1.79
CA GLY A 109 12.97 -17.92 3.20
C GLY A 109 11.54 -17.56 3.68
N CYS A 110 11.07 -18.20 4.75
CA CYS A 110 9.65 -18.21 5.16
C CYS A 110 9.21 -16.98 5.97
N TYR A 111 9.93 -16.63 7.04
CA TYR A 111 9.61 -15.52 7.95
C TYR A 111 10.79 -14.56 8.03
N ARG A 112 10.52 -13.26 7.85
CA ARG A 112 11.56 -12.23 7.86
C ARG A 112 11.06 -10.97 8.53
N ILE A 113 11.90 -10.40 9.38
CA ILE A 113 11.66 -9.10 9.99
C ILE A 113 12.90 -8.25 9.73
N PHE A 114 12.70 -7.06 9.18
CA PHE A 114 13.73 -6.04 9.04
C PHE A 114 13.33 -4.84 9.87
N LYS A 115 14.26 -4.33 10.67
CA LYS A 115 14.06 -3.10 11.43
C LYS A 115 15.16 -2.11 11.06
N GLY A 116 14.80 -1.00 10.44
CA GLY A 116 15.70 0.08 10.07
C GLY A 116 16.50 -0.15 8.77
N GLY A 117 17.47 0.73 8.55
CA GLY A 117 18.41 0.71 7.43
C GLY A 117 18.03 1.58 6.24
N CYS A 118 19.02 2.07 5.46
CA CYS A 118 18.73 3.00 4.37
C CYS A 118 18.05 2.30 3.18
N HIS A 119 18.52 1.11 2.81
CA HIS A 119 18.04 0.33 1.67
C HIS A 119 17.80 -1.14 2.02
N CYS A 120 16.58 -1.62 1.86
CA CYS A 120 16.19 -3.01 2.13
C CYS A 120 15.53 -3.66 0.90
N GLU A 121 16.11 -4.75 0.38
CA GLU A 121 15.53 -5.56 -0.71
C GLU A 121 15.17 -6.97 -0.22
N VAL A 122 13.91 -7.36 -0.40
CA VAL A 122 13.39 -8.70 -0.07
C VAL A 122 12.83 -9.36 -1.32
N ARG A 123 13.52 -10.38 -1.86
CA ARG A 123 13.09 -11.00 -3.14
C ARG A 123 11.88 -11.91 -3.01
N SER A 124 11.86 -12.88 -2.09
CA SER A 124 10.75 -13.85 -2.06
C SER A 124 10.55 -14.54 -0.72
N GLY A 125 9.44 -14.38 -0.01
CA GLY A 125 9.19 -15.13 1.23
C GLY A 125 7.73 -15.17 1.66
N CYS A 126 7.34 -16.12 2.52
CA CYS A 126 5.93 -16.26 2.90
C CYS A 126 5.41 -15.07 3.72
N HIS A 127 6.21 -14.60 4.68
CA HIS A 127 5.86 -13.55 5.64
C HIS A 127 6.99 -12.53 5.85
N PRO A 128 7.26 -11.61 4.90
CA PRO A 128 8.16 -10.49 5.16
C PRO A 128 7.47 -9.33 5.91
N GLY A 129 8.10 -8.91 7.00
CA GLY A 129 7.85 -7.66 7.72
C GLY A 129 9.03 -6.71 7.59
N VAL A 130 8.78 -5.45 7.27
CA VAL A 130 9.80 -4.38 7.19
C VAL A 130 9.31 -3.18 7.99
N THR A 131 10.11 -2.72 8.95
CA THR A 131 9.81 -1.55 9.77
C THR A 131 10.93 -0.53 9.60
N GLY A 132 10.62 0.67 9.12
CA GLY A 132 11.56 1.77 8.92
C GLY A 132 12.37 1.70 7.63
N GLY A 133 13.26 2.69 7.47
CA GLY A 133 14.21 2.82 6.36
C GLY A 133 13.87 3.91 5.35
N CYS A 134 14.76 4.18 4.39
CA CYS A 134 14.51 5.20 3.36
C CYS A 134 13.88 4.57 2.11
N HIS A 135 14.41 3.42 1.67
CA HIS A 135 13.96 2.70 0.47
C HIS A 135 13.75 1.20 0.75
N CYS A 136 12.53 0.71 0.53
CA CYS A 136 12.17 -0.68 0.74
C CYS A 136 11.56 -1.30 -0.53
N GLU A 137 12.15 -2.38 -1.05
CA GLU A 137 11.61 -3.16 -2.17
C GLU A 137 11.26 -4.59 -1.72
N VAL A 138 10.00 -5.00 -1.90
CA VAL A 138 9.56 -6.38 -1.63
C VAL A 138 8.93 -7.01 -2.88
N ARG A 139 9.63 -7.98 -3.48
CA ARG A 139 9.21 -8.57 -4.77
C ARG A 139 8.08 -9.60 -4.63
N SER A 140 8.26 -10.76 -3.98
CA SER A 140 7.20 -11.79 -3.83
C SER A 140 6.94 -12.27 -2.38
N GLY A 141 5.70 -12.62 -2.05
CA GLY A 141 5.32 -13.15 -0.73
C GLY A 141 3.84 -13.19 -0.39
N CYS A 142 3.41 -14.10 0.48
CA CYS A 142 2.00 -14.36 0.77
C CYS A 142 1.37 -13.29 1.66
N TYR A 143 2.02 -12.95 2.77
CA TYR A 143 1.57 -11.98 3.78
C TYR A 143 2.65 -10.96 4.03
N ARG A 144 2.31 -9.66 4.02
CA ARG A 144 3.31 -8.60 4.14
C ARG A 144 2.86 -7.47 5.02
N ILE A 145 3.81 -6.97 5.82
CA ILE A 145 3.64 -5.78 6.64
C ILE A 145 4.83 -4.87 6.37
N ILE A 146 4.56 -3.63 5.96
CA ILE A 146 5.58 -2.58 5.86
C ILE A 146 5.12 -1.41 6.72
N GLU A 147 5.97 -0.94 7.62
CA GLU A 147 5.70 0.18 8.51
C GLU A 147 6.80 1.24 8.32
N GLY A 148 6.45 2.45 7.91
CA GLY A 148 7.40 3.52 7.60
C GLY A 148 8.05 3.37 6.21
N GLY A 149 9.11 4.15 5.96
CA GLY A 149 9.77 4.23 4.65
C GLY A 149 9.55 5.56 3.94
N CYS A 150 10.55 6.18 3.31
CA CYS A 150 10.27 7.29 2.38
C CYS A 150 9.70 6.76 1.06
N HIS A 151 10.25 5.65 0.57
CA HIS A 151 9.87 5.01 -0.70
C HIS A 151 9.69 3.50 -0.55
N CYS A 152 8.50 2.99 -0.84
CA CYS A 152 8.14 1.58 -0.72
C CYS A 152 7.60 1.02 -2.04
N GLU A 153 8.27 0.02 -2.63
CA GLU A 153 7.80 -0.72 -3.82
C GLU A 153 7.45 -2.17 -3.47
N VAL A 154 6.23 -2.59 -3.81
CA VAL A 154 5.73 -3.94 -3.51
C VAL A 154 5.12 -4.60 -4.74
N ARG A 155 5.77 -5.66 -5.27
CA ARG A 155 5.36 -6.28 -6.56
C ARG A 155 4.20 -7.27 -6.43
N SER A 156 4.39 -8.49 -5.89
CA SER A 156 3.35 -9.57 -5.91
C SER A 156 3.06 -10.26 -4.56
N GLY A 157 1.79 -10.50 -4.20
CA GLY A 157 1.43 -11.14 -2.92
C GLY A 157 -0.04 -11.12 -2.54
N CYS A 158 -0.49 -12.03 -1.67
CA CYS A 158 -1.91 -12.23 -1.37
C CYS A 158 -2.49 -11.17 -0.41
N TYR A 159 -1.81 -10.93 0.72
CA TYR A 159 -2.25 -10.04 1.80
C TYR A 159 -1.17 -9.02 2.13
N ARG A 160 -1.56 -7.74 2.24
CA ARG A 160 -0.62 -6.63 2.42
C ARG A 160 -1.18 -5.55 3.32
N ILE A 161 -0.33 -5.07 4.22
CA ILE A 161 -0.55 -3.92 5.06
C ILE A 161 0.66 -3.00 4.89
N ILE A 162 0.44 -1.74 4.50
CA ILE A 162 1.46 -0.70 4.43
C ILE A 162 1.00 0.45 5.29
N LYS A 163 1.78 0.80 6.31
CA LYS A 163 1.50 1.91 7.23
C LYS A 163 2.58 2.98 7.05
N GLY A 164 2.19 4.16 6.62
CA GLY A 164 3.03 5.33 6.44
C GLY A 164 3.85 5.35 5.14
N GLY A 165 4.67 6.40 5.05
CA GLY A 165 5.67 6.62 4.00
C GLY A 165 5.29 7.63 2.92
N CYS A 166 6.27 8.32 2.33
CA CYS A 166 5.98 9.43 1.42
C CYS A 166 5.47 8.95 0.05
N HIS A 167 6.06 7.88 -0.48
CA HIS A 167 5.75 7.32 -1.80
C HIS A 167 5.61 5.79 -1.76
N CYS A 168 4.42 5.28 -2.06
CA CYS A 168 4.11 3.85 -2.04
C CYS A 168 3.58 3.36 -3.40
N GLU A 169 4.28 2.41 -4.04
CA GLU A 169 3.84 1.75 -5.29
C GLU A 169 3.54 0.27 -5.06
N VAL A 170 2.35 -0.19 -5.45
CA VAL A 170 1.93 -1.58 -5.24
C VAL A 170 1.26 -2.19 -6.47
N ARG A 171 1.88 -3.23 -7.05
CA ARG A 171 1.48 -3.77 -8.36
C ARG A 171 0.36 -4.83 -8.34
N SER A 172 0.48 -5.95 -7.61
CA SER A 172 -0.49 -7.07 -7.73
C SER A 172 -0.80 -7.81 -6.41
N GLY A 173 -2.04 -8.26 -6.19
CA GLY A 173 -2.42 -8.90 -4.92
C GLY A 173 -3.91 -8.78 -4.57
N CYS A 174 -4.38 -9.68 -3.69
CA CYS A 174 -5.80 -9.92 -3.42
C CYS A 174 -6.41 -8.99 -2.37
N TYR A 175 -5.71 -8.78 -1.26
CA TYR A 175 -6.14 -7.97 -0.11
C TYR A 175 -5.06 -6.94 0.23
N ARG A 176 -5.45 -5.67 0.33
CA ARG A 176 -4.51 -4.56 0.56
C ARG A 176 -5.11 -3.53 1.50
N ILE A 177 -4.35 -3.12 2.50
CA ILE A 177 -4.64 -2.02 3.42
C ILE A 177 -3.47 -1.05 3.36
N PHE A 178 -3.78 0.23 3.13
CA PHE A 178 -2.84 1.33 3.17
C PHE A 178 -3.31 2.34 4.19
N GLU A 179 -2.45 2.69 5.14
CA GLU A 179 -2.72 3.71 6.15
C GLU A 179 -1.66 4.81 6.01
N GLY A 180 -2.03 5.99 5.53
CA GLY A 180 -1.17 7.17 5.42
C GLY A 180 -0.27 7.25 4.17
N GLY A 181 0.44 8.39 4.08
CA GLY A 181 1.45 8.69 3.05
C GLY A 181 1.09 9.80 2.07
N CYS A 182 2.07 10.49 1.47
CA CYS A 182 1.77 11.65 0.60
C CYS A 182 1.26 11.22 -0.78
N HIS A 183 1.86 10.17 -1.36
CA HIS A 183 1.56 9.69 -2.71
C HIS A 183 1.45 8.16 -2.74
N CYS A 184 0.26 7.66 -3.06
CA CYS A 184 -0.03 6.23 -3.12
C CYS A 184 -0.52 5.82 -4.52
N GLU A 185 0.25 4.94 -5.18
CA GLU A 185 -0.10 4.36 -6.48
C GLU A 185 -0.37 2.85 -6.37
N VAL A 186 -1.59 2.45 -6.72
CA VAL A 186 -2.01 1.04 -6.60
C VAL A 186 -2.36 0.46 -7.98
N GLY A 187 -1.38 -0.25 -8.54
CA GLY A 187 -1.45 -1.03 -9.77
C GLY A 187 -2.37 -2.26 -9.70
N SER A 188 -2.59 -2.88 -10.87
CA SER A 188 -3.70 -3.83 -11.12
C SER A 188 -3.24 -5.21 -11.58
N CYS A 189 -3.78 -6.25 -10.94
CA CYS A 189 -4.20 -7.55 -11.50
C CYS A 189 -5.07 -8.26 -10.42
N SER A 190 -6.28 -8.71 -10.81
CA SER A 190 -7.17 -9.69 -10.14
C SER A 190 -7.46 -9.58 -8.62
N GLY A 191 -7.21 -8.44 -7.96
CA GLY A 191 -7.43 -8.30 -6.52
C GLY A 191 -8.87 -7.99 -6.12
N CYS A 192 -9.35 -8.65 -5.06
CA CYS A 192 -10.73 -8.58 -4.61
C CYS A 192 -11.02 -7.36 -3.70
N TYR A 193 -10.16 -7.02 -2.73
CA TYR A 193 -10.46 -6.01 -1.70
C TYR A 193 -9.31 -5.02 -1.44
N ARG A 194 -9.63 -3.74 -1.29
CA ARG A 194 -8.68 -2.66 -1.02
C ARG A 194 -9.25 -1.62 -0.06
N ILE A 195 -8.45 -1.22 0.92
CA ILE A 195 -8.73 -0.12 1.84
C ILE A 195 -7.55 0.85 1.76
N ILE A 196 -7.83 2.13 1.60
CA ILE A 196 -6.84 3.22 1.62
C ILE A 196 -7.36 4.28 2.59
N GLU A 197 -6.63 4.51 3.67
CA GLU A 197 -6.92 5.52 4.68
C GLU A 197 -5.86 6.62 4.58
N GLY A 198 -6.27 7.83 4.22
CA GLY A 198 -5.46 9.04 4.16
C GLY A 198 -4.62 9.23 2.89
N GLY A 199 -3.85 10.33 2.92
CA GLY A 199 -2.82 10.69 1.94
C GLY A 199 -3.19 11.79 0.94
N CYS A 200 -2.22 12.56 0.46
CA CYS A 200 -2.50 13.74 -0.37
C CYS A 200 -2.98 13.37 -1.78
N HIS A 201 -2.37 12.34 -2.39
CA HIS A 201 -2.68 11.88 -3.75
C HIS A 201 -2.77 10.36 -3.83
N CYS A 202 -3.93 9.85 -4.28
CA CYS A 202 -4.21 8.43 -4.40
C CYS A 202 -4.69 8.07 -5.82
N GLU A 203 -3.95 7.22 -6.54
CA GLU A 203 -4.37 6.64 -7.83
C GLU A 203 -4.65 5.13 -7.70
N VAL A 204 -5.87 4.71 -8.06
CA VAL A 204 -6.28 3.30 -8.06
C VAL A 204 -6.83 2.86 -9.42
N ARG A 205 -6.14 1.92 -10.08
CA ARG A 205 -6.47 1.50 -11.45
C ARG A 205 -7.65 0.49 -11.55
N SER A 206 -7.57 -0.75 -11.03
CA SER A 206 -8.64 -1.79 -11.13
C SER A 206 -8.91 -2.55 -9.81
N GLY A 207 -10.03 -3.27 -9.62
CA GLY A 207 -10.33 -4.04 -8.39
C GLY A 207 -11.83 -4.14 -8.05
N CYS A 208 -12.25 -5.20 -7.35
CA CYS A 208 -13.66 -5.50 -7.12
C CYS A 208 -14.31 -4.65 -6.03
N TYR A 209 -13.73 -4.60 -4.83
CA TYR A 209 -14.23 -3.86 -3.66
C TYR A 209 -13.20 -2.85 -3.17
N ARG A 210 -13.64 -1.62 -2.88
CA ARG A 210 -12.75 -0.53 -2.47
C ARG A 210 -13.39 0.41 -1.47
N ILE A 211 -12.60 0.79 -0.48
CA ILE A 211 -12.88 1.88 0.46
C ILE A 211 -11.69 2.83 0.41
N ILE A 212 -11.97 4.12 0.22
CA ILE A 212 -10.98 5.20 0.29
C ILE A 212 -11.51 6.22 1.29
N GLU A 213 -10.78 6.44 2.37
CA GLU A 213 -11.12 7.40 3.42
C GLU A 213 -10.10 8.54 3.40
N GLY A 214 -10.53 9.75 3.09
CA GLY A 214 -9.73 10.97 3.07
C GLY A 214 -8.91 11.22 1.80
N GLY A 215 -8.09 12.27 1.89
CA GLY A 215 -7.07 12.66 0.92
C GLY A 215 -7.42 13.81 -0.03
N CYS A 216 -6.45 14.61 -0.47
CA CYS A 216 -6.75 15.82 -1.25
C CYS A 216 -7.20 15.51 -2.68
N HIS A 217 -6.58 14.51 -3.33
CA HIS A 217 -6.84 14.14 -4.71
C HIS A 217 -6.92 12.62 -4.89
N CYS A 218 -8.07 12.12 -5.32
CA CYS A 218 -8.35 10.70 -5.52
C CYS A 218 -8.79 10.40 -6.96
N GLU A 219 -8.02 9.59 -7.71
CA GLU A 219 -8.41 9.07 -9.04
C GLU A 219 -8.67 7.57 -8.99
N VAL A 220 -9.87 7.17 -9.43
CA VAL A 220 -10.30 5.76 -9.42
C VAL A 220 -10.83 5.34 -10.79
N ARG A 221 -10.11 4.44 -11.49
CA ARG A 221 -10.45 4.06 -12.88
C ARG A 221 -11.58 3.03 -13.00
N SER A 222 -11.40 1.76 -12.61
CA SER A 222 -12.38 0.66 -12.87
C SER A 222 -12.60 -0.29 -11.68
N GLY A 223 -13.81 -0.87 -11.50
CA GLY A 223 -14.16 -1.68 -10.30
C GLY A 223 -15.64 -1.78 -9.94
N CYS A 224 -16.06 -2.81 -9.20
CA CYS A 224 -17.47 -3.15 -9.00
C CYS A 224 -18.17 -2.38 -7.87
N TYR A 225 -17.57 -2.34 -6.68
CA TYR A 225 -18.13 -1.71 -5.46
C TYR A 225 -17.13 -0.73 -4.88
N ARG A 226 -17.60 0.46 -4.52
CA ARG A 226 -16.76 1.56 -4.05
C ARG A 226 -17.44 2.44 -3.02
N ILE A 227 -16.67 2.79 -2.00
CA ILE A 227 -16.98 3.84 -1.04
C ILE A 227 -15.79 4.80 -1.06
N ILE A 228 -16.08 6.09 -1.18
CA ILE A 228 -15.09 7.18 -1.07
C ILE A 228 -15.65 8.15 -0.05
N GLU A 229 -14.97 8.33 1.07
CA GLU A 229 -15.35 9.24 2.14
C GLU A 229 -14.34 10.38 2.19
N GLY A 230 -14.78 11.60 1.94
CA GLY A 230 -13.97 12.83 1.99
C GLY A 230 -13.12 13.14 0.75
N GLY A 231 -12.32 14.19 0.90
CA GLY A 231 -11.29 14.64 -0.05
C GLY A 231 -11.67 15.82 -0.95
N CYS A 232 -10.70 16.64 -1.35
CA CYS A 232 -11.00 17.89 -2.07
C CYS A 232 -11.43 17.64 -3.53
N HIS A 233 -10.78 16.69 -4.20
CA HIS A 233 -11.00 16.37 -5.62
C HIS A 233 -11.07 14.86 -5.87
N CYS A 234 -12.21 14.37 -6.34
CA CYS A 234 -12.45 12.96 -6.60
C CYS A 234 -12.87 12.71 -8.06
N GLU A 235 -12.08 11.96 -8.84
CA GLU A 235 -12.44 11.49 -10.20
C GLU A 235 -12.68 9.98 -10.21
N VAL A 236 -13.86 9.57 -10.69
CA VAL A 236 -14.26 8.17 -10.78
C VAL A 236 -14.76 7.80 -12.18
N ARG A 237 -14.04 6.93 -12.90
CA ARG A 237 -14.34 6.63 -14.32
C ARG A 237 -15.43 5.57 -14.57
N SER A 238 -15.28 4.32 -14.14
CA SER A 238 -16.22 3.21 -14.49
C SER A 238 -16.43 2.19 -13.36
N GLY A 239 -17.63 1.59 -13.22
CA GLY A 239 -17.98 0.73 -12.08
C GLY A 239 -19.46 0.60 -11.71
N CYS A 240 -19.86 -0.45 -10.99
CA CYS A 240 -21.26 -0.85 -10.83
C CYS A 240 -22.00 -0.13 -9.69
N TYR A 241 -21.44 -0.13 -8.47
CA TYR A 241 -22.03 0.43 -7.25
C TYR A 241 -21.05 1.41 -6.60
N ARG A 242 -21.56 2.59 -6.21
CA ARG A 242 -20.73 3.67 -5.66
C ARG A 242 -21.45 4.48 -4.61
N ILE A 243 -20.71 4.80 -3.57
CA ILE A 243 -21.05 5.80 -2.55
C ILE A 243 -19.88 6.78 -2.51
N ILE A 244 -20.18 8.08 -2.59
CA ILE A 244 -19.20 9.16 -2.41
C ILE A 244 -19.80 10.09 -1.36
N GLU A 245 -19.12 10.24 -0.24
CA GLU A 245 -19.55 11.11 0.86
C GLU A 245 -18.55 12.26 0.99
N GLY A 246 -19.00 13.50 0.82
CA GLY A 246 -18.20 14.70 0.95
C GLY A 246 -17.35 15.09 -0.28
N GLY A 247 -16.56 16.15 -0.07
CA GLY A 247 -15.53 16.65 -1.00
C GLY A 247 -15.91 17.86 -1.85
N CYS A 248 -14.94 18.70 -2.23
CA CYS A 248 -15.25 19.97 -2.92
C CYS A 248 -15.65 19.76 -4.38
N HIS A 249 -14.98 18.84 -5.08
CA HIS A 249 -15.19 18.58 -6.51
C HIS A 249 -15.22 17.08 -6.81
N CYS A 250 -16.34 16.59 -7.35
CA CYS A 250 -16.56 15.19 -7.67
C CYS A 250 -16.95 15.01 -9.15
N GLU A 251 -16.14 14.28 -9.95
CA GLU A 251 -16.48 13.87 -11.32
C GLU A 251 -16.71 12.36 -11.41
N VAL A 252 -17.88 11.95 -11.92
CA VAL A 252 -18.24 10.53 -12.06
C VAL A 252 -18.75 10.20 -13.47
N ARG A 253 -17.95 9.47 -14.27
CA ARG A 253 -18.23 9.25 -15.70
C ARG A 253 -19.31 8.18 -15.99
N SER A 254 -19.15 6.93 -15.57
CA SER A 254 -20.01 5.79 -16.01
C SER A 254 -20.23 4.71 -14.95
N GLY A 255 -21.41 4.07 -14.87
CA GLY A 255 -21.76 3.15 -13.78
C GLY A 255 -23.26 3.03 -13.40
N CYS A 256 -23.66 1.92 -12.79
CA CYS A 256 -25.07 1.52 -12.65
C CYS A 256 -25.82 2.18 -11.48
N TYR A 257 -25.29 2.12 -10.27
CA TYR A 257 -25.90 2.61 -9.03
C TYR A 257 -24.96 3.58 -8.32
N ARG A 258 -25.49 4.72 -7.88
CA ARG A 258 -24.68 5.79 -7.26
C ARG A 258 -25.44 6.53 -6.18
N ILE A 259 -24.73 6.81 -5.10
CA ILE A 259 -25.12 7.75 -4.05
C ILE A 259 -23.96 8.76 -3.95
N ILE A 260 -24.29 10.04 -3.97
CA ILE A 260 -23.34 11.13 -3.73
C ILE A 260 -23.96 12.01 -2.66
N GLU A 261 -23.31 12.13 -1.51
CA GLU A 261 -23.75 12.94 -0.39
C GLU A 261 -22.77 14.09 -0.19
N GLY A 262 -23.23 15.34 -0.32
CA GLY A 262 -22.45 16.55 -0.13
C GLY A 262 -21.60 17.01 -1.33
N GLY A 263 -20.82 18.07 -1.06
CA GLY A 263 -19.79 18.61 -1.94
C GLY A 263 -20.16 19.85 -2.76
N CYS A 264 -19.21 20.72 -3.08
CA CYS A 264 -19.52 22.01 -3.72
C CYS A 264 -19.89 21.87 -5.20
N HIS A 265 -19.20 20.99 -5.93
CA HIS A 265 -19.36 20.79 -7.37
C HIS A 265 -19.37 19.30 -7.74
N CYS A 266 -20.48 18.82 -8.31
CA CYS A 266 -20.66 17.42 -8.69
C CYS A 266 -21.04 17.29 -10.17
N GLU A 267 -20.19 16.63 -10.99
CA GLU A 267 -20.50 16.28 -12.39
C GLU A 267 -20.71 14.77 -12.55
N VAL A 268 -21.85 14.37 -13.12
CA VAL A 268 -22.24 12.98 -13.30
C VAL A 268 -22.67 12.73 -14.76
N ARG A 269 -21.86 12.00 -15.54
CA ARG A 269 -22.12 11.84 -16.99
C ARG A 269 -23.18 10.79 -17.34
N SER A 270 -23.01 9.51 -17.01
CA SER A 270 -23.91 8.40 -17.46
C SER A 270 -24.18 7.36 -16.38
N GLY A 271 -25.35 6.70 -16.32
CA GLY A 271 -25.67 5.71 -15.27
C GLY A 271 -27.16 5.45 -15.00
N CYS A 272 -27.51 4.30 -14.43
CA CYS A 272 -28.90 3.82 -14.38
C CYS A 272 -29.71 4.40 -13.20
N TYR A 273 -29.18 4.33 -11.98
CA TYR A 273 -29.82 4.76 -10.73
C TYR A 273 -28.90 5.70 -9.96
N ARG A 274 -29.45 6.82 -9.48
CA ARG A 274 -28.68 7.87 -8.82
C ARG A 274 -29.46 8.56 -7.72
N ILE A 275 -28.77 8.82 -6.62
CA ILE A 275 -29.18 9.69 -5.53
C ILE A 275 -28.05 10.71 -5.36
N ILE A 276 -28.39 12.00 -5.32
CA ILE A 276 -27.47 13.10 -5.02
C ILE A 276 -28.13 13.91 -3.91
N GLU A 277 -27.48 14.01 -2.76
CA GLU A 277 -27.97 14.75 -1.61
C GLU A 277 -26.99 15.90 -1.33
N GLY A 278 -27.47 17.15 -1.41
CA GLY A 278 -26.69 18.36 -1.16
C GLY A 278 -25.83 18.86 -2.33
N GLY A 279 -25.10 19.94 -2.02
CA GLY A 279 -24.06 20.54 -2.88
C GLY A 279 -24.44 21.80 -3.65
N CYS A 280 -23.48 22.70 -3.90
CA CYS A 280 -23.81 24.01 -4.50
C CYS A 280 -24.14 23.93 -5.99
N HIS A 281 -23.42 23.10 -6.75
CA HIS A 281 -23.57 22.95 -8.19
C HIS A 281 -23.55 21.49 -8.62
N CYS A 282 -24.65 21.01 -9.21
CA CYS A 282 -24.82 19.63 -9.63
C CYS A 282 -25.18 19.54 -11.13
N GLU A 283 -24.35 18.85 -11.91
CA GLU A 283 -24.60 18.59 -13.33
C GLU A 283 -24.77 17.10 -13.61
N VAL A 284 -25.91 16.72 -14.23
CA VAL A 284 -26.24 15.32 -14.52
C VAL A 284 -26.67 15.13 -15.98
N ARG A 285 -25.81 14.51 -16.79
CA ARG A 285 -26.06 14.38 -18.25
C ARG A 285 -27.11 13.31 -18.61
N SER A 286 -26.87 12.01 -18.44
CA SER A 286 -27.76 10.92 -18.94
C SER A 286 -27.95 9.75 -17.97
N GLY A 287 -29.11 9.07 -17.98
CA GLY A 287 -29.45 8.04 -16.97
C GLY A 287 -30.94 7.85 -16.63
N CYS A 288 -31.33 6.67 -16.15
CA CYS A 288 -32.73 6.21 -16.11
C CYS A 288 -33.54 6.74 -14.90
N TYR A 289 -33.04 6.58 -13.67
CA TYR A 289 -33.71 6.93 -12.42
C TYR A 289 -32.83 7.88 -11.58
N ARG A 290 -33.43 8.95 -11.05
CA ARG A 290 -32.70 10.00 -10.34
C ARG A 290 -33.51 10.60 -9.20
N ILE A 291 -32.82 10.82 -8.09
CA ILE A 291 -33.26 11.63 -6.97
C ILE A 291 -32.16 12.66 -6.73
N ILE A 292 -32.53 13.93 -6.64
CA ILE A 292 -31.63 15.04 -6.27
C ILE A 292 -32.32 15.79 -5.14
N GLU A 293 -31.68 15.87 -3.98
CA GLU A 293 -32.20 16.55 -2.80
C GLU A 293 -31.25 17.69 -2.44
N GLY A 294 -31.72 18.94 -2.47
CA GLY A 294 -30.97 20.14 -2.15
C GLY A 294 -30.09 20.71 -3.28
N GLY A 295 -29.39 21.79 -2.94
CA GLY A 295 -28.35 22.43 -3.75
C GLY A 295 -28.73 23.74 -4.47
N CYS A 296 -27.77 24.63 -4.72
CA CYS A 296 -28.09 25.97 -5.25
C CYS A 296 -28.40 25.96 -6.75
N HIS A 297 -27.67 25.16 -7.53
CA HIS A 297 -27.77 25.09 -8.99
C HIS A 297 -27.72 23.64 -9.50
N CYS A 298 -28.77 23.20 -10.19
CA CYS A 298 -28.90 21.83 -10.69
C CYS A 298 -29.23 21.79 -12.20
N GLU A 299 -28.35 21.22 -13.03
CA GLU A 299 -28.62 20.97 -14.47
C GLU A 299 -28.81 19.46 -14.74
N VAL A 300 -29.92 19.11 -15.40
CA VAL A 300 -30.27 17.72 -15.69
C VAL A 300 -30.68 17.56 -17.17
N ARG A 301 -29.84 16.91 -18.01
CA ARG A 301 -30.06 16.87 -19.47
C ARG A 301 -31.10 15.83 -19.94
N SER A 302 -30.91 14.53 -19.69
CA SER A 302 -31.80 13.46 -20.23
C SER A 302 -32.04 12.31 -19.24
N GLY A 303 -33.18 11.61 -19.26
CA GLY A 303 -33.49 10.54 -18.30
C GLY A 303 -34.97 10.21 -18.10
N CYS A 304 -35.29 8.99 -17.66
CA CYS A 304 -36.66 8.46 -17.70
C CYS A 304 -37.51 8.89 -16.49
N TYR A 305 -37.00 8.77 -15.27
CA TYR A 305 -37.69 9.05 -14.00
C TYR A 305 -36.85 9.97 -13.12
N ARG A 306 -37.46 11.03 -12.57
CA ARG A 306 -36.76 12.04 -11.77
C ARG A 306 -37.59 12.59 -10.62
N ILE A 307 -36.92 12.77 -9.50
CA ILE A 307 -37.38 13.53 -8.34
C ILE A 307 -36.29 14.58 -8.05
N ILE A 308 -36.68 15.85 -7.92
CA ILE A 308 -35.81 16.94 -7.49
C ILE A 308 -36.53 17.64 -6.34
N GLU A 309 -35.90 17.68 -5.17
CA GLU A 309 -36.46 18.30 -3.97
C GLU A 309 -35.52 19.42 -3.51
N GLY A 310 -35.99 20.67 -3.53
CA GLY A 310 -35.23 21.86 -3.14
C GLY A 310 -34.33 22.47 -4.22
N GLY A 311 -33.73 23.61 -3.87
CA GLY A 311 -32.68 24.31 -4.62
C GLY A 311 -33.07 25.62 -5.31
N CYS A 312 -32.13 26.54 -5.50
CA CYS A 312 -32.45 27.89 -5.98
C CYS A 312 -32.71 27.94 -7.49
N HIS A 313 -31.93 27.22 -8.29
CA HIS A 313 -31.98 27.22 -9.75
C HIS A 313 -31.90 25.80 -10.32
N CYS A 314 -32.95 25.35 -11.00
CA CYS A 314 -33.05 24.00 -11.56
C CYS A 314 -33.40 24.01 -13.05
N GLU A 315 -32.55 23.39 -13.90
CA GLU A 315 -32.78 23.23 -15.33
C GLU A 315 -32.93 21.75 -15.73
N VAL A 316 -34.03 21.41 -16.41
CA VAL A 316 -34.31 20.04 -16.87
C VAL A 316 -34.68 19.99 -18.35
N ARG A 317 -33.83 19.37 -19.19
CA ARG A 317 -34.04 19.42 -20.66
C ARG A 317 -35.02 18.38 -21.23
N SER A 318 -34.92 17.09 -20.89
CA SER A 318 -35.70 16.00 -21.56
C SER A 318 -35.93 14.74 -20.69
N GLY A 319 -36.98 13.92 -20.91
CA GLY A 319 -37.34 12.78 -20.02
C GLY A 319 -38.84 12.46 -19.83
N CYS A 320 -39.19 11.31 -19.26
CA CYS A 320 -40.58 10.80 -19.29
C CYS A 320 -41.43 11.19 -18.05
N TYR A 321 -40.93 10.98 -16.83
CA TYR A 321 -41.66 11.17 -15.57
C TYR A 321 -40.87 12.06 -14.59
N ARG A 322 -41.52 13.09 -14.02
CA ARG A 322 -40.86 14.11 -13.18
C ARG A 322 -41.71 14.63 -12.04
N ILE A 323 -41.05 14.76 -10.89
CA ILE A 323 -41.53 15.49 -9.71
C ILE A 323 -40.45 16.52 -9.36
N ILE A 324 -40.82 17.79 -9.24
CA ILE A 324 -39.98 18.87 -8.73
C ILE A 324 -40.73 19.53 -7.58
N GLU A 325 -40.17 19.49 -6.38
CA GLU A 325 -40.77 20.11 -5.19
C GLU A 325 -39.78 21.14 -4.60
N GLY A 326 -40.21 22.40 -4.49
CA GLY A 326 -39.37 23.50 -4.00
C GLY A 326 -38.47 24.16 -5.06
N GLY A 327 -38.06 25.41 -4.76
CA GLY A 327 -37.06 26.19 -5.49
C GLY A 327 -37.53 27.53 -6.04
N CYS A 328 -36.58 28.46 -6.26
CA CYS A 328 -36.89 29.83 -6.66
C CYS A 328 -37.04 30.00 -8.18
N HIS A 329 -36.28 29.23 -8.98
CA HIS A 329 -36.23 29.34 -10.43
C HIS A 329 -36.08 27.97 -11.11
N CYS A 330 -37.15 27.49 -11.78
CA CYS A 330 -37.19 26.17 -12.40
C CYS A 330 -37.54 26.23 -13.90
N GLU A 331 -36.65 25.75 -14.79
CA GLU A 331 -36.88 25.64 -16.23
C GLU A 331 -36.97 24.18 -16.71
N VAL A 332 -38.02 23.87 -17.49
CA VAL A 332 -38.27 22.51 -18.00
C VAL A 332 -38.68 22.53 -19.48
N ARG A 333 -37.88 21.92 -20.37
CA ARG A 333 -38.05 22.10 -21.84
C ARG A 333 -38.94 21.08 -22.58
N SER A 334 -38.97 19.80 -22.20
CA SER A 334 -39.75 18.75 -22.90
C SER A 334 -40.04 17.57 -21.97
N GLY A 335 -41.16 16.83 -22.04
CA GLY A 335 -41.40 15.57 -21.27
C GLY A 335 -42.86 15.06 -21.26
N CYS A 336 -43.09 13.81 -20.85
CA CYS A 336 -44.42 13.17 -20.94
C CYS A 336 -45.33 13.41 -19.72
N TYR A 337 -44.80 13.42 -18.49
CA TYR A 337 -45.54 13.64 -17.24
C TYR A 337 -44.78 14.57 -16.29
N ARG A 338 -45.46 15.58 -15.73
CA ARG A 338 -44.87 16.67 -14.92
C ARG A 338 -45.73 16.98 -13.68
N CYS A 339 -45.11 17.00 -12.50
CA CYS A 339 -45.66 17.59 -11.27
C CYS A 339 -44.64 18.61 -10.74
N ILE A 340 -45.06 19.87 -10.55
CA ILE A 340 -44.25 20.93 -9.90
C ILE A 340 -45.04 21.46 -8.72
N ARG A 341 -44.40 21.50 -7.55
CA ARG A 341 -44.92 22.16 -6.35
C ARG A 341 -43.93 23.21 -5.90
N ASP A 342 -44.24 24.47 -6.20
CA ASP A 342 -43.47 25.61 -5.72
C ASP A 342 -43.85 25.88 -4.25
N VAL A 343 -42.84 26.08 -3.40
CA VAL A 343 -43.06 26.62 -2.05
C VAL A 343 -42.76 28.11 -2.15
N ALA A 344 -43.80 28.93 -2.03
CA ALA A 344 -43.69 30.39 -1.91
C ALA A 344 -42.95 30.77 -0.62
#